data_AF-A0A3Q8VW38-F1
#
_entry.id   AF-A0A3Q8VW38-F1
#
_cell.length_a   1.000
_cell.length_b   1.000
_cell.length_c   1.000
_cell.angle_alpha   90.00
_cell.angle_beta   90.00
_cell.angle_gamma   90.00
#
_symmetry.space_group_name_H-M   'P 1'
#
loop_
_entity.id
_entity.type
_entity.pdbx_description
1 polymer ?
#
loop_
_entity_poly.entity_id
_entity_poly.type
_entity_poly.pdbx_seq_one_letter_code
_entity_poly.pdbx_strand_id
1 'polypeptide(L)'
;MTFTFRPLDPLKDAELLHTWVTHPKAAFWMMQDAKLEEVERAYMEMAADEHHHALLGLKDGEPAFLMEKYDPAHRELAGLYEPQPGDVGMHFLTPPTDKPVHGFTRSVITAVMAHLFEDPATRRVVVEPDVHNKAVHALNEAVGFVAEREIQKPEKRALLSFCTRAQFLAATGVPA
;
A
#
# COMPACT_ATOMS: atom_id res chain seq x y z
N MET A 1 -16.26 6.42 -5.44
CA MET A 1 -16.54 5.29 -4.53
C MET A 1 -16.09 5.72 -3.14
N THR A 2 -16.81 5.33 -2.09
CA THR A 2 -16.45 5.68 -0.70
C THR A 2 -15.97 4.40 -0.01
N PHE A 3 -14.89 4.53 0.75
CA PHE A 3 -14.33 3.44 1.55
C PHE A 3 -14.20 3.89 3.00
N THR A 4 -14.31 2.95 3.92
CA THR A 4 -13.90 3.12 5.32
C THR A 4 -12.68 2.25 5.60
N PHE A 5 -12.00 2.49 6.72
CA PHE A 5 -10.80 1.76 7.10
C PHE A 5 -10.95 1.19 8.50
N ARG A 6 -10.42 -0.01 8.73
CA ARG A 6 -10.20 -0.56 10.06
C ARG A 6 -8.83 -1.23 10.15
N PRO A 7 -8.23 -1.31 11.34
CA PRO A 7 -7.07 -2.18 11.55
C PRO A 7 -7.36 -3.61 11.09
N LEU A 8 -6.36 -4.24 10.49
CA LEU A 8 -6.38 -5.66 10.22
C LEU A 8 -6.37 -6.43 11.56
N ASP A 9 -7.21 -7.45 11.67
CA ASP A 9 -7.19 -8.40 12.78
C ASP A 9 -6.59 -9.73 12.26
N PRO A 10 -5.31 -10.04 12.54
CA PRO A 10 -4.64 -11.20 11.96
C PRO A 10 -5.39 -12.51 12.20
N LEU A 11 -5.99 -12.68 13.39
CA LEU A 11 -6.69 -13.90 13.76
C LEU A 11 -8.03 -14.08 13.01
N LYS A 12 -8.64 -12.98 12.56
CA LYS A 12 -9.93 -13.02 11.84
C LYS A 12 -9.77 -12.90 10.33
N ASP A 13 -8.75 -12.18 9.88
CA ASP A 13 -8.60 -11.77 8.48
C ASP A 13 -7.53 -12.59 7.73
N ALA A 14 -6.73 -13.43 8.40
CA ALA A 14 -5.66 -14.19 7.74
C ALA A 14 -6.17 -15.13 6.64
N GLU A 15 -7.29 -15.81 6.84
CA GLU A 15 -7.88 -16.68 5.80
C GLU A 15 -8.25 -15.88 4.55
N LEU A 16 -8.87 -14.71 4.73
CA LEU A 16 -9.20 -13.81 3.63
C LEU A 16 -7.93 -13.33 2.93
N LEU A 17 -6.96 -12.81 3.68
CA LEU A 17 -5.73 -12.27 3.13
C LEU A 17 -4.89 -13.33 2.43
N HIS A 18 -4.87 -14.56 2.94
CA HIS A 18 -4.18 -15.67 2.29
C HIS A 18 -4.66 -15.84 0.85
N THR A 19 -5.97 -15.77 0.59
CA THR A 19 -6.51 -15.83 -0.77
C THR A 19 -6.09 -14.64 -1.66
N TRP A 20 -5.78 -13.49 -1.08
CA TRP A 20 -5.40 -12.29 -1.83
C TRP A 20 -3.91 -12.29 -2.15
N VAL A 21 -3.07 -12.52 -1.14
CA VAL A 21 -1.61 -12.40 -1.24
C VAL A 21 -0.97 -13.58 -1.96
N THR A 22 -1.62 -14.74 -1.98
CA THR A 22 -1.12 -15.93 -2.70
C THR A 22 -1.57 -15.98 -4.17
N HIS A 23 -2.56 -15.18 -4.57
CA HIS A 23 -3.11 -15.22 -5.91
C HIS A 23 -2.07 -14.75 -6.97
N PRO A 24 -2.02 -15.33 -8.19
CA PRO A 24 -1.06 -14.92 -9.23
C PRO A 24 -1.02 -13.43 -9.58
N LYS A 25 -2.16 -12.74 -9.44
CA LYS A 25 -2.27 -11.27 -9.58
C LYS A 25 -1.39 -10.50 -8.59
N ALA A 26 -1.14 -11.08 -7.42
CA ALA A 26 -0.34 -10.50 -6.33
C ALA A 26 1.14 -10.88 -6.42
N ALA A 27 1.66 -11.26 -7.60
CA ALA A 27 3.07 -11.65 -7.77
C ALA A 27 4.08 -10.63 -7.21
N PHE A 28 3.76 -9.33 -7.29
CA PHE A 28 4.59 -8.25 -6.74
C PHE A 28 4.44 -8.03 -5.22
N TRP A 29 3.57 -8.79 -4.55
CA TRP A 29 3.41 -8.83 -3.09
C TRP A 29 4.34 -9.85 -2.42
N MET A 30 5.05 -10.67 -3.20
CA MET A 30 6.10 -11.59 -2.72
C MET A 30 5.66 -12.65 -1.70
N MET A 31 4.36 -13.00 -1.68
CA MET A 31 3.80 -14.00 -0.77
C MET A 31 3.08 -15.15 -1.49
N GLN A 32 3.36 -15.38 -2.78
CA GLN A 32 2.62 -16.36 -3.59
C GLN A 32 2.64 -17.78 -3.03
N ASP A 33 3.76 -18.19 -2.44
CA ASP A 33 3.97 -19.53 -1.90
C ASP A 33 3.67 -19.61 -0.39
N ALA A 34 3.20 -18.53 0.22
CA ALA A 34 2.93 -18.48 1.65
C ALA A 34 1.77 -19.40 2.03
N LYS A 35 1.96 -20.15 3.12
CA LYS A 35 0.87 -20.88 3.78
C LYS A 35 0.03 -19.93 4.63
N LEU A 36 -1.17 -20.38 4.98
CA LEU A 36 -2.08 -19.60 5.82
C LEU A 36 -1.42 -19.19 7.15
N GLU A 37 -0.71 -20.11 7.79
CA GLU A 37 -0.04 -19.86 9.07
C GLU A 37 1.12 -18.86 8.93
N GLU A 38 1.77 -18.82 7.76
CA GLU A 38 2.83 -17.86 7.46
C GLU A 38 2.26 -16.46 7.24
N VAL A 39 1.09 -16.36 6.58
CA VAL A 39 0.34 -15.12 6.42
C VAL A 39 -0.14 -14.60 7.78
N GLU A 40 -0.77 -15.46 8.59
CA GLU A 40 -1.22 -15.09 9.94
C GLU A 40 -0.06 -14.58 10.79
N ARG A 41 1.06 -15.31 10.81
CA ARG A 41 2.26 -14.90 11.55
C ARG A 41 2.82 -13.57 11.07
N ALA A 42 2.94 -13.36 9.75
CA ALA A 42 3.47 -12.11 9.21
C ALA A 42 2.63 -10.90 9.64
N TYR A 43 1.29 -11.02 9.60
CA TYR A 43 0.42 -9.93 10.04
C TYR A 43 0.30 -9.82 11.57
N MET A 44 0.52 -10.90 12.34
CA MET A 44 0.67 -10.81 13.80
C MET A 44 1.94 -10.05 14.19
N GLU A 45 3.07 -10.33 13.53
CA GLU A 45 4.32 -9.59 13.73
C GLU A 45 4.15 -8.11 13.40
N MET A 46 3.48 -7.80 12.29
CA MET A 46 3.16 -6.43 11.91
C MET A 46 2.21 -5.75 12.90
N ALA A 47 1.19 -6.45 13.41
CA ALA A 47 0.29 -5.88 14.42
C ALA A 47 0.97 -5.57 15.76
N ALA A 48 2.11 -6.21 16.04
CA ALA A 48 2.96 -5.92 17.20
C ALA A 48 4.02 -4.84 16.93
N ASP A 49 4.10 -4.33 15.70
CA ASP A 49 5.10 -3.37 15.27
C ASP A 49 4.63 -1.92 15.52
N GLU A 50 5.51 -1.09 16.07
CA GLU A 50 5.20 0.33 16.25
C GLU A 50 5.30 1.13 14.93
N HIS A 51 6.08 0.63 13.97
CA HIS A 51 6.44 1.32 12.73
C HIS A 51 5.75 0.77 11.49
N HIS A 52 4.92 -0.26 11.57
CA HIS A 52 4.27 -0.88 10.41
C HIS A 52 2.87 -1.32 10.78
N HIS A 53 1.86 -0.85 10.04
CA HIS A 53 0.45 -1.11 10.35
C HIS A 53 -0.29 -1.55 9.10
N ALA A 54 -1.03 -2.66 9.20
CA ALA A 54 -1.96 -3.11 8.18
C ALA A 54 -3.40 -2.70 8.49
N LEU A 55 -4.11 -2.27 7.46
CA LEU A 55 -5.52 -1.91 7.49
C LEU A 55 -6.27 -2.60 6.36
N LEU A 56 -7.53 -2.93 6.62
CA LEU A 56 -8.48 -3.26 5.56
C LEU A 56 -9.28 -2.02 5.18
N GLY A 57 -9.35 -1.76 3.89
CA GLY A 57 -10.31 -0.84 3.30
C GLY A 57 -11.60 -1.56 2.98
N LEU A 58 -12.74 -0.98 3.36
CA LEU A 58 -14.05 -1.59 3.26
C LEU A 58 -14.93 -0.80 2.30
N LYS A 59 -15.67 -1.52 1.46
CA LYS A 59 -16.73 -0.96 0.62
C LYS A 59 -18.06 -1.53 1.10
N ASP A 60 -18.97 -0.65 1.49
CA ASP A 60 -20.30 -1.04 2.00
C ASP A 60 -20.22 -2.02 3.19
N GLY A 61 -19.17 -1.92 4.02
CA GLY A 61 -18.93 -2.79 5.18
C GLY A 61 -18.15 -4.06 4.88
N GLU A 62 -17.82 -4.35 3.62
CA GLU A 62 -17.11 -5.56 3.20
C GLU A 62 -15.65 -5.26 2.84
N PRO A 63 -14.67 -6.10 3.24
CA PRO A 63 -13.26 -5.94 2.85
C PRO A 63 -13.09 -5.87 1.33
N ALA A 64 -12.44 -4.79 0.88
CA ALA A 64 -12.30 -4.45 -0.54
C ALA A 64 -10.84 -4.33 -0.98
N PHE A 65 -9.91 -4.03 -0.07
CA PHE A 65 -8.48 -4.01 -0.32
C PHE A 65 -7.69 -4.04 1.00
N LEU A 66 -6.43 -4.44 0.91
CA LEU A 66 -5.43 -4.34 1.96
C LEU A 66 -4.61 -3.07 1.73
N MET A 67 -4.27 -2.39 2.82
CA MET A 67 -3.34 -1.26 2.85
C MET A 67 -2.34 -1.50 3.97
N GLU A 68 -1.08 -1.21 3.70
CA GLU A 68 -0.05 -1.10 4.73
C GLU A 68 0.43 0.36 4.77
N LYS A 69 0.67 0.87 5.97
CA LYS A 69 1.42 2.10 6.19
C LYS A 69 2.61 1.80 7.08
N TYR A 70 3.75 2.41 6.81
CA TYR A 70 4.93 2.20 7.62
C TYR A 70 5.79 3.46 7.73
N ASP A 71 6.64 3.51 8.75
CA ASP A 71 7.69 4.51 8.87
C ASP A 71 8.89 4.08 8.01
N PRO A 72 9.17 4.81 6.92
CA PRO A 72 10.21 4.43 5.96
C PRO A 72 11.63 4.57 6.53
N ALA A 73 11.82 5.24 7.67
CA ALA A 73 13.10 5.27 8.38
C ALA A 73 13.41 3.95 9.13
N HIS A 74 12.38 3.16 9.46
CA HIS A 74 12.51 1.98 10.32
C HIS A 74 12.18 0.65 9.62
N ARG A 75 11.47 0.70 8.48
CA ARG A 75 11.00 -0.49 7.75
C ARG A 75 11.51 -0.52 6.32
N GLU A 76 10.66 -0.85 5.35
CA GLU A 76 10.97 -1.24 3.97
C GLU A 76 12.07 -0.44 3.24
N LEU A 77 12.31 0.81 3.64
CA LEU A 77 13.24 1.75 3.03
C LEU A 77 14.41 2.18 3.94
N ALA A 78 14.56 1.57 5.11
CA ALA A 78 15.61 1.89 6.07
C ALA A 78 17.00 1.72 5.44
N GLY A 79 17.77 2.80 5.39
CA GLY A 79 19.10 2.82 4.78
C GLY A 79 19.13 2.81 3.25
N LEU A 80 17.97 2.89 2.57
CA LEU A 80 17.88 2.90 1.10
C LEU A 80 17.66 4.30 0.51
N TYR A 81 17.23 5.24 1.34
CA TYR A 81 17.15 6.67 1.02
C TYR A 81 17.26 7.51 2.30
N GLU A 82 17.27 8.84 2.17
CA GLU A 82 17.29 9.77 3.30
C GLU A 82 15.85 10.15 3.69
N PRO A 83 15.30 9.62 4.80
CA PRO A 83 13.95 9.92 5.23
C PRO A 83 13.81 11.37 5.69
N GLN A 84 12.66 11.98 5.43
CA GLN A 84 12.33 13.32 5.94
C GLN A 84 11.23 13.24 7.00
N PRO A 85 11.18 14.18 7.97
CA PRO A 85 10.09 14.26 8.92
C PRO A 85 8.72 14.34 8.21
N GLY A 86 7.81 13.45 8.56
CA GLY A 86 6.48 13.35 7.96
C GLY A 86 6.43 12.49 6.68
N ASP A 87 7.49 11.74 6.37
CA ASP A 87 7.44 10.67 5.37
C ASP A 87 6.62 9.49 5.91
N VAL A 88 5.74 8.95 5.07
CA VAL A 88 5.01 7.72 5.35
C VAL A 88 5.11 6.81 4.12
N GLY A 89 5.56 5.58 4.33
CA GLY A 89 5.56 4.56 3.28
C GLY A 89 4.20 3.87 3.18
N MET A 90 3.85 3.38 1.99
CA MET A 90 2.62 2.61 1.82
C MET A 90 2.72 1.47 0.82
N HIS A 91 1.92 0.44 1.08
CA HIS A 91 1.59 -0.61 0.11
C HIS A 91 0.07 -0.77 0.04
N PHE A 92 -0.46 -1.26 -1.07
CA PHE A 92 -1.86 -1.67 -1.16
C PHE A 92 -2.06 -2.84 -2.12
N LEU A 93 -3.06 -3.68 -1.83
CA LEU A 93 -3.42 -4.84 -2.63
C LEU A 93 -4.94 -4.93 -2.78
N THR A 94 -5.41 -5.06 -4.01
CA THR A 94 -6.81 -5.39 -4.28
C THR A 94 -6.98 -6.90 -4.51
N PRO A 95 -8.09 -7.51 -4.04
CA PRO A 95 -8.34 -8.93 -4.25
C PRO A 95 -8.37 -9.32 -5.74
N PRO A 96 -8.18 -10.61 -6.05
CA PRO A 96 -8.58 -11.14 -7.34
C PRO A 96 -10.09 -10.98 -7.57
N THR A 97 -10.51 -10.82 -8.83
CA THR A 97 -11.93 -10.73 -9.19
C THR A 97 -12.15 -11.15 -10.62
N ASP A 98 -13.23 -11.90 -10.86
CA ASP A 98 -13.71 -12.25 -12.21
C ASP A 98 -14.65 -11.17 -12.79
N LYS A 99 -15.02 -10.18 -11.97
CA LYS A 99 -15.95 -9.10 -12.33
C LYS A 99 -15.29 -7.75 -12.09
N PRO A 100 -14.28 -7.38 -12.89
CA PRO A 100 -13.55 -6.13 -12.69
C PRO A 100 -14.48 -4.92 -12.83
N VAL A 101 -14.38 -4.00 -11.88
CA VAL A 101 -15.10 -2.73 -11.92
C VAL A 101 -14.15 -1.66 -12.44
N HIS A 102 -14.56 -0.97 -13.51
CA HIS A 102 -13.75 0.10 -14.10
C HIS A 102 -13.42 1.18 -13.06
N GLY A 103 -12.14 1.58 -12.98
CA GLY A 103 -11.67 2.60 -12.05
C GLY A 103 -11.59 2.17 -10.58
N PHE A 104 -11.85 0.91 -10.24
CA PHE A 104 -11.83 0.44 -8.85
C PHE A 104 -10.46 0.62 -8.20
N THR A 105 -9.39 0.06 -8.78
CA THR A 105 -8.04 0.16 -8.20
C THR A 105 -7.55 1.60 -8.12
N ARG A 106 -7.92 2.47 -9.08
CA ARG A 106 -7.65 3.91 -9.01
C ARG A 106 -8.39 4.55 -7.82
N SER A 107 -9.65 4.19 -7.59
CA SER A 107 -10.41 4.67 -6.43
C SER A 107 -9.78 4.19 -5.11
N VAL A 108 -9.24 2.97 -5.08
CA VAL A 108 -8.55 2.40 -3.91
C VAL A 108 -7.29 3.22 -3.58
N ILE A 109 -6.37 3.39 -4.52
CA ILE A 109 -5.14 4.16 -4.25
C ILE A 109 -5.45 5.63 -3.90
N THR A 110 -6.46 6.24 -4.53
CA THR A 110 -6.90 7.59 -4.15
C THR A 110 -7.39 7.64 -2.70
N ALA A 111 -8.15 6.62 -2.26
CA ALA A 111 -8.64 6.55 -0.88
C ALA A 111 -7.53 6.26 0.14
N VAL A 112 -6.57 5.39 -0.20
CA VAL A 112 -5.36 5.14 0.61
C VAL A 112 -4.59 6.44 0.81
N MET A 113 -4.33 7.17 -0.26
CA MET A 113 -3.61 8.44 -0.21
C MET A 113 -4.36 9.49 0.61
N ALA A 114 -5.67 9.62 0.40
CA ALA A 114 -6.51 10.53 1.20
C ALA A 114 -6.45 10.17 2.69
N HIS A 115 -6.59 8.88 3.04
CA HIS A 115 -6.51 8.41 4.43
C HIS A 115 -5.15 8.69 5.07
N LEU A 116 -4.04 8.53 4.34
CA LEU A 116 -2.70 8.86 4.85
C LEU A 116 -2.54 10.36 5.13
N PHE A 117 -3.14 11.22 4.30
CA PHE A 117 -3.07 12.67 4.47
C PHE A 117 -4.08 13.23 5.47
N GLU A 118 -5.05 12.45 5.96
CA GLU A 118 -5.89 12.83 7.10
C GLU A 118 -5.04 13.20 8.34
N ASP A 119 -3.88 12.56 8.49
CA ASP A 119 -2.87 12.98 9.47
C ASP A 119 -2.11 14.22 8.95
N PRO A 120 -2.22 15.39 9.62
CA PRO A 120 -1.50 16.59 9.23
C PRO A 120 0.03 16.46 9.36
N ALA A 121 0.52 15.48 10.13
CA ALA A 121 1.94 15.18 10.22
C ALA A 121 2.49 14.52 8.94
N THR A 122 1.64 13.85 8.15
CA THR A 122 2.02 13.29 6.85
C THR A 122 2.24 14.42 5.84
N ARG A 123 3.51 14.61 5.48
CA ARG A 123 3.95 15.62 4.49
C ARG A 123 4.12 15.02 3.10
N ARG A 124 4.56 13.76 3.05
CA ARG A 124 4.95 13.06 1.82
C ARG A 124 4.73 11.56 1.98
N VAL A 125 4.12 10.94 0.99
CA VAL A 125 4.01 9.49 0.88
C VAL A 125 5.14 8.97 -0.01
N VAL A 126 5.72 7.84 0.38
CA VAL A 126 6.84 7.17 -0.30
C VAL A 126 6.40 5.79 -0.76
N VAL A 127 6.82 5.39 -1.96
CA VAL A 127 6.57 4.05 -2.50
C VAL A 127 7.75 3.52 -3.31
N GLU A 128 7.86 2.19 -3.35
CA GLU A 128 8.95 1.44 -3.97
C GLU A 128 8.45 0.18 -4.70
N PRO A 129 7.48 0.31 -5.63
CA PRO A 129 7.06 -0.82 -6.45
C PRO A 129 8.21 -1.37 -7.30
N ASP A 130 8.19 -2.67 -7.60
CA ASP A 130 9.11 -3.28 -8.55
C ASP A 130 9.06 -2.54 -9.90
N VAL A 131 10.22 -2.30 -10.52
CA VAL A 131 10.35 -1.56 -11.78
C VAL A 131 9.58 -2.18 -12.95
N HIS A 132 9.22 -3.46 -12.88
CA HIS A 132 8.44 -4.16 -13.89
C HIS A 132 6.93 -4.07 -13.63
N ASN A 133 6.49 -3.60 -12.47
CA ASN A 133 5.07 -3.42 -12.15
C ASN A 133 4.52 -2.14 -12.81
N LYS A 134 4.44 -2.13 -14.14
CA LYS A 134 4.01 -0.96 -14.92
C LYS A 134 2.58 -0.50 -14.58
N ALA A 135 1.72 -1.41 -14.17
CA ALA A 135 0.35 -1.10 -13.77
C ALA A 135 0.32 -0.21 -12.50
N VAL A 136 1.10 -0.55 -11.47
CA VAL A 136 1.13 0.28 -10.26
C VAL A 136 1.87 1.60 -10.48
N HIS A 137 2.90 1.64 -11.35
CA HIS A 137 3.52 2.91 -11.71
C HIS A 137 2.53 3.89 -12.34
N ALA A 138 1.70 3.42 -13.28
CA ALA A 138 0.66 4.24 -13.88
C ALA A 138 -0.40 4.70 -12.86
N LEU A 139 -0.74 3.86 -11.87
CA LEU A 139 -1.64 4.24 -10.77
C LEU A 139 -1.02 5.31 -9.86
N ASN A 140 0.26 5.14 -9.50
CA ASN A 140 1.00 6.09 -8.69
C ASN A 140 1.08 7.46 -9.38
N GLU A 141 1.47 7.49 -10.66
CA GLU A 141 1.50 8.72 -11.46
C GLU A 141 0.11 9.40 -11.50
N ALA A 142 -0.96 8.62 -11.70
CA ALA A 142 -2.32 9.12 -11.76
C ALA A 142 -2.86 9.73 -10.45
N VAL A 143 -2.16 9.54 -9.32
CA VAL A 143 -2.45 10.19 -8.03
C VAL A 143 -1.33 11.13 -7.57
N GLY A 144 -0.41 11.49 -8.47
CA GLY A 144 0.57 12.56 -8.24
C GLY A 144 1.93 12.11 -7.73
N PHE A 145 2.24 10.81 -7.70
CA PHE A 145 3.60 10.38 -7.43
C PHE A 145 4.55 10.79 -8.54
N VAL A 146 5.72 11.26 -8.14
CA VAL A 146 6.85 11.56 -9.02
C VAL A 146 7.95 10.54 -8.74
N ALA A 147 8.36 9.82 -9.77
CA ALA A 147 9.48 8.89 -9.68
C ALA A 147 10.80 9.66 -9.48
N GLU A 148 11.65 9.18 -8.58
CA GLU A 148 12.97 9.75 -8.31
C GLU A 148 14.08 8.91 -8.94
N ARG A 149 14.24 7.66 -8.47
CA ARG A 149 15.32 6.76 -8.91
C ARG A 149 15.01 5.29 -8.63
N GLU A 150 15.73 4.40 -9.31
CA GLU A 150 15.74 2.98 -8.95
C GLU A 150 16.60 2.74 -7.70
N ILE A 151 16.15 1.83 -6.83
CA ILE A 151 16.88 1.33 -5.67
C ILE A 151 16.93 -0.21 -5.71
N GLN A 152 18.00 -0.78 -5.18
CA GLN A 152 18.16 -2.23 -5.09
C GLN A 152 17.71 -2.73 -3.71
N LYS A 153 16.72 -3.62 -3.69
CA LYS A 153 16.34 -4.40 -2.51
C LYS A 153 16.76 -5.87 -2.71
N PRO A 154 16.92 -6.69 -1.66
CA PRO A 154 17.25 -8.11 -1.80
C PRO A 154 16.27 -8.87 -2.71
N GLU A 155 14.99 -8.53 -2.64
CA GLU A 155 13.89 -9.23 -3.30
C GLU A 155 13.49 -8.63 -4.65
N LYS A 156 13.85 -7.37 -4.94
CA LYS A 156 13.45 -6.66 -6.16
C LYS A 156 14.35 -5.46 -6.49
N ARG A 157 14.26 -5.01 -7.74
CA ARG A 157 14.69 -3.67 -8.13
C ARG A 157 13.46 -2.77 -8.11
N ALA A 158 13.46 -1.74 -7.27
CA ALA A 158 12.30 -0.93 -6.99
C ALA A 158 12.46 0.50 -7.53
N LEU A 159 11.34 1.13 -7.91
CA LEU A 159 11.30 2.53 -8.33
C LEU A 159 10.84 3.41 -7.17
N LEU A 160 11.79 4.07 -6.51
CA LEU A 160 11.50 5.00 -5.42
C LEU A 160 10.76 6.23 -5.98
N SER A 161 9.57 6.49 -5.45
CA SER A 161 8.69 7.58 -5.88
C SER A 161 8.08 8.28 -4.68
N PHE A 162 7.75 9.56 -4.85
CA PHE A 162 7.24 10.43 -3.80
C PHE A 162 5.98 11.16 -4.22
N CYS A 163 5.04 11.33 -3.29
CA CYS A 163 3.87 12.19 -3.50
C CYS A 163 3.64 13.06 -2.28
N THR A 164 3.64 14.38 -2.47
CA THR A 164 3.27 15.37 -1.46
C THR A 164 1.77 15.63 -1.47
N ARG A 165 1.27 16.20 -0.36
CA ARG A 165 -0.13 16.66 -0.24
C ARG A 165 -0.59 17.51 -1.43
N ALA A 166 0.25 18.46 -1.85
CA ALA A 166 -0.04 19.36 -2.95
C ALA A 166 -0.09 18.64 -4.31
N GLN A 167 0.81 17.68 -4.54
CA GLN A 167 0.81 16.87 -5.77
C GLN A 167 -0.44 15.99 -5.85
N PHE A 168 -0.82 15.34 -4.75
CA PHE A 168 -2.04 14.53 -4.68
C PHE A 168 -3.30 15.36 -4.96
N LEU A 169 -3.43 16.52 -4.31
CA LEU A 169 -4.55 17.45 -4.54
C LEU A 169 -4.59 17.91 -6.00
N ALA A 170 -3.45 18.30 -6.59
CA ALA A 170 -3.39 18.75 -7.96
C ALA A 170 -3.76 17.64 -8.97
N ALA A 171 -3.36 16.40 -8.71
CA ALA A 171 -3.60 15.27 -9.60
C ALA A 171 -5.04 14.73 -9.52
N THR A 172 -5.69 14.83 -8.35
CA THR A 172 -6.97 14.15 -8.09
C THR A 172 -8.14 15.09 -7.82
N GLY A 173 -7.88 16.34 -7.42
CA GLY A 173 -8.90 17.25 -6.90
C GLY A 173 -9.49 16.82 -5.55
N VAL A 174 -9.02 15.72 -4.96
CA VAL A 174 -9.48 15.21 -3.66
C VAL A 174 -8.74 15.99 -2.57
N PRO A 175 -9.47 16.59 -1.60
CA PRO A 175 -8.84 17.21 -0.45
C PRO A 175 -7.97 16.21 0.27
N ALA A 176 -6.75 16.63 0.53
CA ALA A 176 -5.73 15.87 1.22
C ALA A 176 -5.70 16.30 2.67
#